data_AF-A0A9E7UDC4-F1
#
_entry.id   AF-A0A9E7UDC4-F1
#
_cell.length_a   1.000
_cell.length_b   1.000
_cell.length_c   1.000
_cell.angle_alpha   90.00
_cell.angle_beta   90.00
_cell.angle_gamma   90.00
#
_symmetry.space_group_name_H-M   'P 1'
#
loop_
_entity.id
_entity.type
_entity.pdbx_description
1 polymer ?
#
loop_
_entity_poly.entity_id
_entity_poly.type
_entity_poly.pdbx_seq_one_letter_code
_entity_poly.pdbx_strand_id
1 'polypeptide(L)'
;MARPEVVIDFLLFEDLGLLFVMFGGSIVAGLGFWVLPRLRDGAPLTGRPYERRLKSFDRNVLVGGVVFGVGWGLAGICPGAAYASLGVGNWPILYAIAGMFIGAYAQGIWRSQRSTDADAVPSDD
;
A
#
# COMPACT_ATOMS: atom_id res chain seq x y z
N MET A 1 13.26 13.56 -2.26
CA MET A 1 12.02 12.81 -1.91
C MET A 1 10.73 13.47 -2.42
N ALA A 2 10.66 14.79 -2.63
CA ALA A 2 9.48 15.47 -3.19
C ALA A 2 9.65 15.91 -4.66
N ARG A 3 10.72 15.44 -5.31
CA ARG A 3 11.06 15.84 -6.68
C ARG A 3 10.89 14.64 -7.62
N PRO A 4 10.19 14.79 -8.75
CA PRO A 4 9.94 13.70 -9.70
C PRO A 4 11.22 13.13 -10.31
N GLU A 5 12.32 13.91 -10.35
CA GLU A 5 13.63 13.45 -10.84
C GLU A 5 14.14 12.20 -10.11
N VAL A 6 13.90 12.09 -8.79
CA VAL A 6 14.42 11.01 -7.95
C VAL A 6 13.85 9.63 -8.34
N VAL A 7 12.65 9.58 -8.92
CA VAL A 7 12.07 8.31 -9.39
C VAL A 7 12.62 7.92 -10.75
N ILE A 8 12.99 8.88 -11.59
CA ILE A 8 13.63 8.61 -12.88
C ILE A 8 15.07 8.13 -12.66
N ASP A 9 15.83 8.77 -11.77
CA ASP A 9 17.21 8.37 -11.43
C ASP A 9 17.26 7.01 -10.73
N PHE A 10 16.22 6.67 -9.95
CA PHE A 10 16.03 5.32 -9.40
C PHE A 10 15.80 4.28 -10.51
N LEU A 11 14.93 4.57 -11.49
CA LEU A 11 14.68 3.68 -12.63
C LEU A 11 15.90 3.53 -13.55
N LEU A 12 16.79 4.52 -13.55
CA LEU A 12 18.06 4.53 -14.30
C LEU A 12 19.24 3.91 -13.52
N PHE A 13 19.01 3.39 -12.30
CA PHE A 13 20.02 2.82 -11.40
C PHE A 13 21.13 3.79 -10.93
N GLU A 14 20.99 5.09 -11.14
CA GLU A 14 21.99 6.06 -10.69
C GLU A 14 21.83 6.42 -9.21
N ASP A 15 20.60 6.37 -8.67
CA ASP A 15 20.30 6.77 -7.29
C ASP A 15 19.51 5.70 -6.52
N LEU A 16 20.24 4.82 -5.81
CA LEU A 16 19.71 3.69 -5.02
C LEU A 16 19.12 4.12 -3.66
N GLY A 17 19.10 5.43 -3.35
CA GLY A 17 18.65 5.93 -2.05
C GLY A 17 17.20 5.58 -1.71
N LEU A 18 16.29 5.62 -2.70
CA LEU A 18 14.89 5.22 -2.52
C LEU A 18 14.74 3.73 -2.22
N LEU A 19 15.49 2.88 -2.93
CA LEU A 19 15.52 1.43 -2.69
C LEU A 19 16.01 1.13 -1.27
N PHE A 20 17.10 1.77 -0.86
CA PHE A 20 17.71 1.56 0.44
C PHE A 20 16.75 1.93 1.58
N VAL A 21 16.06 3.07 1.49
CA VAL A 21 15.11 3.51 2.52
C VAL A 21 13.88 2.60 2.56
N MET A 22 13.31 2.23 1.40
CA MET A 22 12.15 1.33 1.34
C MET A 22 12.50 -0.07 1.84
N PHE A 23 13.66 -0.61 1.45
CA PHE A 23 14.12 -1.94 1.86
C PHE A 23 14.50 -1.97 3.35
N GLY A 24 15.24 -0.96 3.83
CA GLY A 24 15.57 -0.81 5.25
C GLY A 24 14.32 -0.68 6.11
N GLY A 25 13.36 0.17 5.72
CA GLY A 25 12.08 0.30 6.40
C GLY A 25 11.29 -1.00 6.42
N SER A 26 11.27 -1.74 5.30
CA SER A 26 10.60 -3.04 5.20
C SER A 26 11.22 -4.10 6.10
N ILE A 27 12.56 -4.14 6.20
CA ILE A 27 13.27 -5.03 7.12
C ILE A 27 12.94 -4.70 8.57
N VAL A 28 13.00 -3.42 8.95
CA VAL A 28 12.72 -3.00 10.33
C VAL A 28 11.27 -3.29 10.70
N ALA A 29 10.32 -3.00 9.82
CA ALA A 29 8.91 -3.33 10.02
C ALA A 29 8.70 -4.85 10.11
N GLY A 30 9.31 -5.62 9.21
CA GLY A 30 9.25 -7.08 9.21
C GLY A 30 9.82 -7.71 10.47
N LEU A 31 10.97 -7.20 10.94
CA LEU A 31 11.58 -7.61 12.21
C LEU A 31 10.65 -7.26 13.39
N GLY A 32 10.06 -6.07 13.39
CA GLY A 32 9.06 -5.66 14.37
C GLY A 32 7.87 -6.63 14.43
N PHE A 33 7.25 -6.94 13.28
CA PHE A 33 6.14 -7.90 13.22
C PHE A 33 6.54 -9.34 13.57
N TRP A 34 7.81 -9.71 13.44
CA TRP A 34 8.29 -11.05 13.78
C TRP A 34 8.70 -11.19 15.26
N VAL A 35 9.23 -10.10 15.85
CA VAL A 35 9.73 -10.02 17.23
C VAL A 35 8.60 -9.69 18.21
N LEU A 36 7.70 -8.76 17.87
CA LEU A 36 6.68 -8.26 18.79
C LEU A 36 5.70 -9.35 19.27
N PRO A 37 5.21 -10.27 18.41
CA PRO A 37 4.36 -11.38 18.85
C PRO A 37 5.13 -12.46 19.63
N ARG A 38 6.47 -12.48 19.56
CA ARG A 38 7.32 -13.41 20.35
C ARG A 38 7.61 -12.92 21.76
N LEU A 39 7.63 -11.60 21.97
CA LEU A 39 7.87 -11.00 23.28
C LEU A 39 6.59 -10.61 24.01
N ARG A 40 5.46 -10.47 23.30
CA ARG A 40 4.18 -10.06 23.89
C ARG A 40 3.02 -10.86 23.32
N ASP A 41 2.31 -11.55 24.20
CA ASP A 41 1.12 -12.34 23.86
C ASP A 41 -0.11 -11.48 23.56
N GLY A 42 -0.10 -10.20 23.95
CA GLY A 42 -1.24 -9.29 23.76
C GLY A 42 -0.83 -7.84 23.45
N ALA A 43 -1.71 -7.15 22.74
CA ALA A 43 -1.57 -5.73 22.46
C ALA A 43 -1.65 -4.92 23.77
N PRO A 44 -0.68 -4.04 24.08
CA PRO A 44 -0.58 -3.36 25.38
C PRO A 44 -1.78 -2.46 25.74
N LEU A 45 -2.58 -2.04 24.76
CA LEU A 45 -3.74 -1.17 24.95
C LEU A 45 -5.09 -1.93 24.94
N THR A 46 -5.15 -3.12 24.36
CA THR A 46 -6.42 -3.85 24.16
C THR A 46 -6.41 -5.28 24.68
N GLY A 47 -5.25 -5.81 25.10
CA GLY A 47 -5.09 -7.17 25.60
C GLY A 47 -5.36 -8.28 24.56
N ARG A 48 -5.70 -7.92 23.32
CA ARG A 48 -6.00 -8.89 22.26
C ARG A 48 -4.72 -9.54 21.74
N PRO A 49 -4.75 -10.84 21.43
CA PRO A 49 -3.60 -11.50 20.82
C PRO A 49 -3.27 -10.89 19.46
N TYR A 50 -1.99 -10.94 19.10
CA TYR A 50 -1.55 -10.50 17.77
C TYR A 50 -2.05 -11.49 16.71
N GLU A 51 -3.19 -11.20 16.10
CA GLU A 51 -3.73 -12.00 14.99
C GLU A 51 -3.03 -11.65 13.68
N ARG A 52 -2.51 -12.67 12.99
CA ARG A 52 -1.92 -12.52 11.67
C ARG A 52 -2.98 -12.74 10.59
N ARG A 53 -3.55 -11.65 10.09
CA ARG A 53 -4.43 -11.70 8.90
C ARG A 53 -3.58 -11.85 7.64
N LEU A 54 -3.31 -13.08 7.24
CA LEU A 54 -2.69 -13.38 5.94
C LEU A 54 -3.71 -13.13 4.83
N LYS A 55 -3.31 -12.39 3.80
CA LYS A 55 -4.09 -12.25 2.57
C LYS A 55 -3.74 -13.45 1.67
N SER A 56 -4.75 -14.14 1.14
CA SER A 56 -4.56 -15.14 0.09
C SER A 56 -3.95 -14.48 -1.15
N PHE A 57 -3.01 -15.19 -1.78
CA PHE A 57 -2.45 -14.75 -3.06
C PHE A 57 -3.43 -15.10 -4.18
N ASP A 58 -4.41 -14.23 -4.37
CA ASP A 58 -5.46 -14.41 -5.39
C ASP A 58 -5.11 -13.64 -6.67
N ARG A 59 -5.75 -14.02 -7.78
CA ARG A 59 -5.63 -13.31 -9.07
C ARG A 59 -5.90 -11.81 -8.96
N ASN A 60 -6.81 -11.42 -8.06
CA ASN A 60 -7.13 -10.02 -7.76
C ASN A 60 -5.94 -9.26 -7.14
N VAL A 61 -5.12 -9.93 -6.33
CA VAL A 61 -3.92 -9.33 -5.73
C VAL A 61 -2.86 -9.10 -6.80
N LEU A 62 -2.68 -10.07 -7.71
CA LEU A 62 -1.74 -9.94 -8.83
C LEU A 62 -2.14 -8.80 -9.76
N VAL A 63 -3.38 -8.78 -10.25
CA VAL A 63 -3.88 -7.74 -11.17
C VAL A 63 -3.86 -6.37 -10.49
N GLY A 64 -4.35 -6.28 -9.25
CA GLY A 64 -4.32 -5.04 -8.49
C GLY A 64 -2.89 -4.52 -8.24
N GLY A 65 -1.95 -5.42 -7.94
CA GLY A 65 -0.54 -5.08 -7.74
C GLY A 65 0.12 -4.54 -9.00
N VAL A 66 -0.17 -5.12 -10.17
CA VAL A 66 0.35 -4.62 -11.46
C VAL A 66 -0.21 -3.24 -11.76
N VAL A 67 -1.53 -3.04 -11.67
CA VAL A 67 -2.17 -1.74 -11.93
C VAL A 67 -1.64 -0.68 -10.97
N PHE A 68 -1.52 -1.01 -9.68
CA PHE A 68 -0.98 -0.12 -8.67
C PHE A 68 0.50 0.24 -8.94
N GLY A 69 1.32 -0.74 -9.31
CA GLY A 69 2.73 -0.54 -9.65
C GLY A 69 2.92 0.36 -10.88
N VAL A 70 2.16 0.12 -11.94
CA VAL A 70 2.17 0.98 -13.15
C VAL A 70 1.72 2.39 -12.81
N GLY A 71 0.66 2.55 -12.03
CA GLY A 71 0.18 3.86 -11.58
C GLY A 71 1.23 4.63 -10.79
N TRP A 72 1.94 3.95 -9.89
CA TRP A 72 3.06 4.55 -9.15
C TRP A 72 4.21 4.98 -10.08
N GLY A 73 4.62 4.12 -11.02
CA GLY A 73 5.68 4.41 -11.98
C GLY A 73 5.35 5.63 -12.85
N LEU A 74 4.11 5.74 -13.33
CA LEU A 74 3.65 6.88 -14.13
C LEU A 74 3.55 8.18 -13.32
N ALA A 75 3.11 8.10 -12.06
CA ALA A 75 2.97 9.27 -11.21
C ALA A 75 4.30 9.78 -10.66
N GLY A 76 5.37 8.97 -10.73
CA GLY A 76 6.68 9.34 -10.20
C GLY A 76 6.68 9.61 -8.69
N ILE A 77 5.69 9.10 -7.95
CA ILE A 77 5.57 9.36 -6.51
C ILE A 77 4.91 8.23 -5.73
N CYS A 78 5.61 7.73 -4.70
CA CYS A 78 5.05 6.68 -3.86
C CYS A 78 4.08 7.29 -2.85
N PRO A 79 3.06 6.54 -2.39
CA PRO A 79 2.10 7.07 -1.43
C PRO A 79 2.78 7.59 -0.15
N GLY A 80 3.83 6.92 0.34
CA GLY A 80 4.60 7.39 1.50
C GLY A 80 5.29 8.73 1.27
N ALA A 81 5.91 8.92 0.11
CA ALA A 81 6.54 10.20 -0.27
C ALA A 81 5.50 11.29 -0.53
N ALA A 82 4.31 10.94 -1.01
CA ALA A 82 3.22 11.89 -1.19
C ALA A 82 2.79 12.49 0.16
N TYR A 83 2.60 11.64 1.19
CA TYR A 83 2.28 12.11 2.54
C TYR A 83 3.42 12.93 3.17
N ALA A 84 4.67 12.48 3.01
CA ALA A 84 5.82 13.23 3.51
C ALA A 84 5.96 14.61 2.82
N SER A 85 5.72 14.68 1.51
CA SER A 85 5.79 15.91 0.72
C SER A 85 4.70 16.91 1.13
N LEU A 86 3.52 16.41 1.52
CA LEU A 86 2.47 17.26 2.08
C LEU A 86 2.91 17.93 3.38
N GLY A 87 3.63 17.20 4.25
CA GLY A 87 4.21 17.74 5.49
C GLY A 87 5.29 18.82 5.28
N VAL A 88 5.93 18.84 4.10
CA VAL A 88 6.93 19.87 3.71
C VAL A 88 6.26 21.08 3.04
N GLY A 89 4.94 21.09 2.86
CA GLY A 89 4.18 22.20 2.27
C GLY A 89 4.05 22.15 0.75
N ASN A 90 4.26 20.99 0.12
CA ASN A 90 4.08 20.81 -1.32
C ASN A 90 2.58 20.62 -1.67
N TRP A 91 1.86 21.73 -1.83
CA TRP A 91 0.43 21.75 -2.18
C TRP A 91 0.05 21.01 -3.47
N PRO A 92 0.84 21.08 -4.57
CA PRO A 92 0.59 20.28 -5.78
C PRO A 92 0.43 18.77 -5.55
N ILE A 93 1.00 18.24 -4.47
CA ILE A 93 0.88 16.81 -4.13
C ILE A 93 -0.55 16.37 -3.84
N LEU A 94 -1.42 17.31 -3.47
CA LEU A 94 -2.82 17.03 -3.14
C LEU A 94 -3.59 16.47 -4.34
N TYR A 95 -3.26 16.86 -5.57
CA TYR A 95 -3.89 16.29 -6.77
C TYR A 95 -3.60 14.80 -6.90
N ALA A 96 -2.36 14.39 -6.64
CA ALA A 96 -1.97 12.98 -6.65
C ALA A 96 -2.66 12.20 -5.52
N ILE A 97 -2.69 12.76 -4.31
CA ILE A 97 -3.36 12.16 -3.15
C ILE A 97 -4.87 12.00 -3.43
N ALA A 98 -5.53 13.04 -3.93
CA ALA A 98 -6.95 13.00 -4.28
C ALA A 98 -7.23 11.92 -5.33
N GLY A 99 -6.40 11.83 -6.38
CA GLY A 99 -6.50 10.77 -7.39
C GLY A 99 -6.36 9.37 -6.79
N MET A 100 -5.42 9.16 -5.86
CA MET A 100 -5.27 7.89 -5.15
C MET A 100 -6.52 7.53 -4.35
N PHE A 101 -7.11 8.49 -3.62
CA PHE A 101 -8.33 8.26 -2.84
C PHE A 101 -9.54 7.96 -3.74
N ILE A 102 -9.72 8.70 -4.84
CA ILE A 102 -10.79 8.46 -5.80
C ILE A 102 -10.67 7.06 -6.40
N GLY A 103 -9.47 6.67 -6.84
CA GLY A 103 -9.23 5.33 -7.39
C GLY A 103 -9.50 4.22 -6.37
N ALA A 104 -9.04 4.39 -5.12
CA ALA A 104 -9.29 3.43 -4.05
C ALA A 104 -10.78 3.31 -3.70
N TYR A 105 -11.51 4.43 -3.68
CA TYR A 105 -12.94 4.46 -3.39
C TYR A 105 -13.77 3.83 -4.52
N ALA A 106 -13.46 4.19 -5.78
CA ALA A 106 -14.10 3.59 -6.95
C ALA A 106 -13.89 2.07 -7.00
N GLN A 107 -12.66 1.61 -6.74
CA GLN A 107 -12.34 0.19 -6.65
C GLN A 107 -13.09 -0.49 -5.48
N GLY A 108 -13.24 0.21 -4.36
CA GLY A 108 -14.01 -0.25 -3.20
C GLY A 108 -15.49 -0.49 -3.54
N ILE A 109 -16.13 0.47 -4.20
CA ILE A 109 -17.53 0.36 -4.66
C ILE A 109 -17.67 -0.77 -5.68
N TRP A 110 -16.78 -0.83 -6.66
CA TRP A 110 -16.86 -1.87 -7.69
C TRP A 110 -16.71 -3.28 -7.10
N ARG A 111 -15.84 -3.43 -6.09
CA ARG A 111 -15.68 -4.69 -5.38
C ARG A 111 -16.90 -5.03 -4.53
N SER A 112 -17.51 -4.07 -3.84
CA SER A 112 -18.68 -4.34 -3.00
C SER A 112 -19.88 -4.80 -3.84
N GLN A 113 -20.06 -4.23 -5.03
CA GLN A 113 -21.12 -4.64 -5.96
C GLN A 113 -20.93 -6.09 -6.44
N ARG A 114 -19.71 -6.49 -6.80
CA ARG A 114 -19.42 -7.87 -7.22
C ARG A 114 -19.54 -8.90 -6.08
N SER A 115 -19.34 -8.49 -4.84
CA SER A 115 -19.57 -9.35 -3.67
C SER A 115 -21.06 -9.63 -3.47
N THR A 116 -21.91 -8.61 -3.63
CA THR A 116 -23.38 -8.77 -3.52
C THR A 116 -23.97 -9.66 -4.63
N ASP A 117 -23.47 -9.59 -5.86
CA ASP A 117 -23.91 -10.48 -6.96
C ASP A 117 -23.48 -11.94 -6.76
N ALA A 118 -22.35 -12.20 -6.09
CA ALA A 118 -21.88 -13.55 -5.82
C ALA A 118 -22.67 -14.26 -4.71
N ASP A 119 -23.16 -13.50 -3.72
CA ASP A 119 -24.02 -14.01 -2.65
C ASP A 119 -25.50 -14.15 -3.10
N ALA A 120 -25.86 -13.63 -4.27
CA ALA A 120 -27.22 -13.66 -4.82
C ALA A 120 -27.52 -14.87 -5.73
N VAL A 121 -26.53 -15.72 -6.02
CA VAL A 121 -26.77 -17.00 -6.74
C VAL A 121 -27.32 -18.00 -5.73
N PRO A 122 -28.59 -18.45 -5.83
CA PRO A 122 -29.10 -19.51 -4.99
C PRO A 122 -28.26 -20.77 -5.28
N SER A 123 -27.68 -21.34 -4.24
CA SER A 123 -27.25 -22.74 -4.29
C SER A 123 -28.53 -23.57 -4.40
N ASP A 124 -28.92 -23.91 -5.63
CA ASP A 124 -29.93 -24.94 -5.87
C ASP A 124 -29.35 -26.27 -5.35
N ASP A 125 -29.94 -26.75 -4.26
CA ASP A 125 -29.75 -28.08 -3.66
C ASP A 125 -30.28 -29.20 -4.57
#